data_AF-A0A0B7NCB4-F1
#
_entry.id   AF-A0A0B7NCB4-F1
#
_cell.length_a   1.000
_cell.length_b   1.000
_cell.length_c   1.000
_cell.angle_alpha   90.00
_cell.angle_beta   90.00
_cell.angle_gamma   90.00
#
_symmetry.space_group_name_H-M   'P 1'
#
loop_
_entity.id
_entity.type
_entity.pdbx_description
1 polymer ?
#
loop_
_entity_poly.entity_id
_entity_poly.type
_entity_poly.pdbx_seq_one_letter_code
_entity_poly.pdbx_strand_id
1 'polypeptide(L)'
;MLFYEAQRSGRLPENNRISWRKDSALTDGSDNNVSLTEGYYDAGNYLKFTVPLSHAISLLSWGAIEWFDSYQRTNLVQDLRGTIKWGTDWLIKAHPEANTLYVQVNIH
;
A
#
# COMPACT_ATOMS: atom_id res chain seq x y z
N MET A 1 12.50 -1.25 -2.42
CA MET A 1 11.31 -0.52 -1.91
C MET A 1 10.78 0.54 -2.88
N LEU A 2 11.64 1.23 -3.65
CA LEU A 2 11.22 2.23 -4.66
C LEU A 2 10.13 1.75 -5.63
N PHE A 3 10.16 0.49 -6.06
CA PHE A 3 9.09 -0.10 -6.88
C PHE A 3 7.71 0.04 -6.21
N TYR A 4 7.59 -0.35 -4.94
CA TYR A 4 6.34 -0.21 -4.21
C TYR A 4 5.96 1.25 -4.03
N GLU A 5 6.90 2.15 -3.70
CA GLU A 5 6.60 3.59 -3.63
C GLU A 5 6.02 4.12 -4.94
N ALA A 6 6.53 3.66 -6.08
CA ALA A 6 6.02 4.00 -7.40
C ALA A 6 4.63 3.40 -7.71
N GLN A 7 4.12 2.49 -6.88
CA GLN A 7 2.78 1.90 -6.98
C GLN A 7 1.76 2.49 -5.99
N ARG A 8 2.16 3.40 -5.08
CA ARG A 8 1.25 3.98 -4.07
C ARG A 8 0.09 4.73 -4.72
N SER A 9 -1.15 4.48 -4.32
CA SER A 9 -2.33 5.30 -4.63
C SER A 9 -2.58 6.32 -3.50
N GLY A 10 -3.58 7.21 -3.59
CA GLY A 10 -3.93 8.17 -2.54
C GLY A 10 -3.07 9.43 -2.51
N ARG A 11 -3.15 10.17 -1.39
CA ARG A 11 -2.29 11.33 -1.12
C ARG A 11 -0.89 10.84 -0.75
N LEU A 12 0.12 11.27 -1.48
CA LEU A 12 1.49 10.80 -1.25
C LEU A 12 2.14 11.55 -0.08
N PRO A 13 3.05 10.90 0.67
CA PRO A 13 3.83 11.56 1.72
C PRO A 13 4.67 12.73 1.16
N GLU A 14 4.91 13.76 1.97
CA GLU A 14 5.74 14.91 1.58
C GLU A 14 7.17 14.51 1.20
N ASN A 15 7.68 13.43 1.80
CA ASN A 15 8.99 12.85 1.51
C ASN A 15 8.96 11.81 0.36
N ASN A 16 7.96 11.84 -0.52
CA ASN A 16 7.88 10.95 -1.67
C ASN A 16 9.14 11.07 -2.55
N ARG A 17 9.83 9.95 -2.77
CA ARG A 17 11.06 9.88 -3.56
C ARG A 17 10.82 9.75 -5.06
N ILE A 18 9.59 9.43 -5.48
CA ILE A 18 9.24 9.19 -6.87
C ILE A 18 8.68 10.47 -7.49
N SER A 19 9.56 11.28 -8.10
CA SER A 19 9.25 12.63 -8.59
C SER A 19 8.13 12.74 -9.63
N TRP A 20 7.88 11.66 -10.38
CA TRP A 20 6.86 11.60 -11.42
C TRP A 20 5.51 11.06 -10.93
N ARG A 21 5.42 10.60 -9.67
CA ARG A 21 4.15 10.22 -9.03
C ARG A 21 3.59 11.40 -8.23
N LYS A 22 2.26 11.55 -8.26
CA LYS A 22 1.49 12.57 -7.52
C LYS A 22 0.27 11.94 -6.84
N ASP A 23 -0.40 12.74 -6.01
CA ASP A 23 -1.69 12.41 -5.42
C ASP A 23 -2.67 11.88 -6.48
N SER A 24 -3.37 10.78 -6.18
CA SER A 24 -4.31 10.13 -7.10
C SER A 24 -5.41 9.42 -6.32
N ALA A 25 -6.56 9.16 -6.97
CA ALA A 25 -7.65 8.35 -6.43
C ALA A 25 -8.12 8.80 -5.01
N LEU A 26 -8.25 10.12 -4.83
CA LEU A 26 -8.55 10.75 -3.53
C LEU A 26 -10.01 10.56 -3.08
N THR A 27 -10.85 10.01 -3.93
CA THR A 27 -12.28 9.76 -3.69
C THR A 27 -12.60 8.27 -3.58
N ASP A 28 -11.60 7.39 -3.59
CA ASP A 28 -11.83 5.95 -3.53
C ASP A 28 -12.64 5.53 -2.29
N GLY A 29 -13.73 4.80 -2.54
CA GLY A 29 -14.69 4.33 -1.53
C GLY A 29 -15.85 5.29 -1.24
N SER A 30 -15.88 6.49 -1.83
CA SER A 30 -16.95 7.47 -1.57
C SER A 30 -18.33 6.99 -2.01
N ASP A 31 -18.40 6.14 -3.04
CA ASP A 31 -19.61 5.48 -3.54
C ASP A 31 -20.24 4.54 -2.50
N ASN A 32 -19.46 4.13 -1.49
CA ASN A 32 -19.91 3.29 -0.37
C ASN A 32 -19.77 4.01 0.99
N ASN A 33 -19.59 5.34 1.01
CA ASN A 33 -19.39 6.13 2.23
C ASN A 33 -18.22 5.66 3.12
N VAL A 34 -17.17 5.10 2.51
CA VAL A 34 -15.94 4.68 3.22
C VAL A 34 -14.72 5.38 2.62
N SER A 35 -13.64 5.49 3.40
CA SER A 35 -12.37 6.02 2.89
C SER A 35 -11.44 4.87 2.53
N LEU A 36 -11.35 4.57 1.23
CA LEU A 36 -10.46 3.55 0.68
C LEU A 36 -9.30 4.18 -0.09
N THR A 37 -8.99 5.45 0.16
CA THR A 37 -7.80 6.14 -0.36
C THR A 37 -6.52 5.48 0.14
N GLU A 38 -5.41 5.73 -0.57
CA GLU A 38 -4.11 5.08 -0.36
C GLU A 38 -4.08 3.62 -0.88
N GLY A 39 -3.16 2.81 -0.36
CA GLY A 39 -2.89 1.46 -0.86
C GLY A 39 -1.98 1.44 -2.09
N TYR A 40 -1.97 0.31 -2.80
CA TYR A 40 -1.11 0.09 -3.96
C TYR A 40 -1.94 -0.28 -5.18
N TYR A 41 -1.59 0.29 -6.33
CA TYR A 41 -2.01 -0.25 -7.61
C TYR A 41 -1.34 -1.60 -7.85
N ASP A 42 -2.11 -2.57 -8.34
CA ASP A 42 -1.70 -3.97 -8.43
C ASP A 42 -0.57 -4.21 -9.43
N ALA A 43 -0.68 -3.62 -10.62
CA ALA A 43 0.28 -3.82 -11.71
C ALA A 43 0.42 -2.54 -12.55
N GLY A 44 0.34 -2.66 -13.89
CA GLY A 44 0.35 -1.52 -14.82
C GLY A 44 -1.01 -0.83 -15.01
N ASN A 45 -2.02 -1.25 -14.24
CA ASN A 45 -3.34 -0.62 -14.21
C ASN A 45 -3.48 0.24 -12.93
N TYR A 46 -4.68 0.80 -12.73
CA TYR A 46 -4.98 1.62 -11.56
C TYR A 46 -6.00 0.95 -10.62
N LEU A 47 -6.12 -0.38 -10.69
CA LEU A 47 -6.98 -1.15 -9.81
C LEU A 47 -6.24 -1.49 -8.53
N LYS A 48 -6.99 -1.54 -7.43
CA LYS A 48 -6.51 -2.06 -6.15
C LYS A 48 -7.20 -3.38 -5.87
N PHE A 49 -6.40 -4.41 -5.60
CA PHE A 49 -6.88 -5.76 -5.30
C PHE A 49 -6.33 -6.21 -3.93
N THR A 50 -7.23 -6.55 -3.01
CA THR A 50 -6.88 -6.89 -1.63
C THR A 50 -6.08 -8.17 -1.53
N VAL A 51 -6.39 -9.19 -2.34
CA VAL A 51 -5.70 -10.50 -2.30
C VAL A 51 -4.22 -10.41 -2.70
N PRO A 52 -3.84 -9.93 -3.90
CA PRO A 52 -2.43 -9.85 -4.29
C PRO A 52 -1.66 -8.85 -3.43
N LEU A 53 -2.30 -7.75 -2.98
CA LEU A 53 -1.68 -6.83 -2.02
C LEU A 53 -1.37 -7.54 -0.69
N SER A 54 -2.34 -8.24 -0.10
CA SER A 54 -2.14 -8.96 1.17
C SER A 54 -1.02 -9.99 1.06
N HIS A 55 -0.96 -10.69 -0.08
CA HIS A 55 0.12 -11.64 -0.38
C HIS A 55 1.49 -10.95 -0.44
N ALA A 56 1.61 -9.84 -1.18
CA ALA A 56 2.85 -9.08 -1.29
C ALA A 56 3.32 -8.53 0.08
N ILE A 57 2.41 -7.98 0.88
CA ILE A 57 2.72 -7.47 2.23
C ILE A 57 3.11 -8.61 3.17
N SER A 58 2.48 -9.78 3.06
CA SER A 58 2.86 -10.96 3.84
C SER A 58 4.28 -11.42 3.51
N LEU A 59 4.64 -11.50 2.22
CA LEU A 59 6.00 -11.87 1.81
C LEU A 59 7.05 -10.82 2.22
N LEU A 60 6.74 -9.53 2.09
CA LEU A 60 7.62 -8.47 2.56
C LEU A 60 7.83 -8.53 4.08
N SER A 61 6.76 -8.80 4.83
CA SER A 61 6.82 -8.92 6.28
C SER A 61 7.59 -10.16 6.72
N TRP A 62 7.41 -11.30 6.05
CA TRP A 62 8.22 -12.48 6.29
C TRP A 62 9.69 -12.22 5.99
N GLY A 63 10.01 -11.60 4.85
CA GLY A 63 11.39 -11.24 4.54
C GLY A 63 12.00 -10.25 5.55
N ALA A 64 11.18 -9.34 6.10
CA ALA A 64 11.59 -8.44 7.17
C ALA A 64 11.97 -9.19 8.46
N ILE A 65 11.27 -10.28 8.78
CA ILE A 65 11.55 -11.13 9.95
C ILE A 65 12.83 -11.93 9.72
N GLU A 66 12.94 -12.60 8.57
CA GLU A 66 14.03 -13.53 8.28
C GLU A 66 15.38 -12.82 8.07
N TRP A 67 15.38 -11.65 7.41
CA TRP A 67 16.61 -10.98 6.98
C TRP A 67 16.74 -9.55 7.52
N PHE A 68 16.21 -9.28 8.71
CA PHE A 68 16.22 -7.94 9.30
C PHE A 68 17.61 -7.28 9.34
N ASP A 69 18.63 -8.05 9.73
CA ASP A 69 20.03 -7.60 9.79
C ASP A 69 20.52 -7.06 8.43
N SER A 70 20.13 -7.67 7.33
CA SER A 70 20.50 -7.22 5.98
C SER A 70 19.88 -5.86 5.66
N TYR A 71 18.62 -5.65 6.06
CA TYR A 71 17.96 -4.33 5.92
C TYR A 71 18.61 -3.27 6.81
N GLN A 72 19.10 -3.64 8.00
CA GLN A 72 19.86 -2.72 8.86
C GLN A 72 21.20 -2.32 8.22
N ARG A 73 21.98 -3.30 7.77
CA ARG A 73 23.30 -3.05 7.14
C ARG A 73 23.20 -2.23 5.85
N THR A 74 22.09 -2.34 5.14
CA THR A 74 21.82 -1.58 3.90
C THR A 74 21.07 -0.27 4.13
N ASN A 75 20.76 0.08 5.39
CA ASN A 75 19.99 1.27 5.75
C ASN A 75 18.60 1.37 5.09
N LEU A 76 17.95 0.22 4.84
CA LEU A 76 16.64 0.12 4.18
C LEU A 76 15.48 -0.14 5.15
N VAL A 77 15.74 -0.17 6.47
CA VAL A 77 14.73 -0.49 7.49
C VAL A 77 13.52 0.45 7.42
N GLN A 78 13.76 1.76 7.27
CA GLN A 78 12.68 2.74 7.23
C GLN A 78 11.84 2.60 5.95
N ASP A 79 12.49 2.37 4.81
CA ASP A 79 11.80 2.13 3.55
C ASP A 79 10.94 0.86 3.59
N LEU A 80 11.46 -0.21 4.17
CA LEU A 80 10.75 -1.48 4.34
C LEU A 80 9.54 -1.30 5.25
N ARG A 81 9.73 -0.69 6.42
CA ARG A 81 8.63 -0.40 7.36
C ARG A 81 7.57 0.49 6.73
N GLY A 82 7.99 1.54 6.00
CA GLY A 82 7.07 2.44 5.30
C GLY A 82 6.33 1.76 4.15
N THR A 83 6.93 0.75 3.52
CA THR A 83 6.27 -0.07 2.48
C THR A 83 5.22 -0.98 3.11
N ILE A 84 5.58 -1.74 4.15
CA ILE A 84 4.66 -2.63 4.85
C ILE A 84 3.50 -1.83 5.44
N LYS A 85 3.81 -0.73 6.16
CA LYS A 85 2.80 0.14 6.79
C LYS A 85 1.80 0.69 5.79
N TRP A 86 2.25 1.19 4.64
CA TRP A 86 1.35 1.74 3.62
C TRP A 86 0.32 0.71 3.13
N GLY A 87 0.75 -0.55 2.98
CA GLY A 87 -0.14 -1.64 2.59
C GLY A 87 -1.07 -2.05 3.72
N THR A 88 -0.56 -2.22 4.95
CA THR A 88 -1.38 -2.64 6.08
C THR A 88 -2.39 -1.57 6.50
N ASP A 89 -2.04 -0.29 6.44
CA ASP A 89 -2.97 0.81 6.70
C ASP A 89 -4.17 0.75 5.75
N TRP A 90 -3.92 0.47 4.46
CA TRP A 90 -5.00 0.29 3.49
C TRP A 90 -5.82 -0.98 3.74
N LEU A 91 -5.19 -2.11 4.12
CA LEU A 91 -5.91 -3.33 4.47
C LEU A 91 -6.83 -3.13 5.69
N ILE A 92 -6.42 -2.30 6.66
CA ILE A 92 -7.27 -1.91 7.79
C ILE A 92 -8.45 -1.07 7.30
N LYS A 93 -8.22 -0.08 6.43
CA LYS A 93 -9.30 0.72 5.81
C LYS A 93 -10.28 -0.14 5.02
N ALA A 94 -9.77 -1.15 4.31
CA ALA A 94 -10.57 -2.10 3.55
C ALA A 94 -11.41 -3.04 4.43
N HIS A 95 -11.14 -3.11 5.73
CA HIS A 95 -11.90 -3.90 6.71
C HIS A 95 -12.54 -2.99 7.78
N PRO A 96 -13.53 -2.16 7.41
CA PRO A 96 -14.09 -1.15 8.33
C PRO A 96 -14.94 -1.75 9.46
N GLU A 97 -15.43 -2.97 9.29
CA GLU A 97 -16.30 -3.68 10.24
C GLU A 97 -15.92 -5.15 10.29
N ALA A 98 -16.21 -5.82 11.41
CA ALA A 98 -15.74 -7.19 11.70
C ALA A 98 -16.04 -8.26 10.63
N ASN A 99 -17.10 -8.08 9.83
CA ASN A 99 -17.51 -9.04 8.79
C ASN A 99 -17.55 -8.43 7.38
N THR A 100 -16.97 -7.25 7.20
CA THR A 100 -17.00 -6.51 5.92
C THR A 100 -15.59 -6.32 5.41
N LEU A 101 -15.30 -6.79 4.19
CA LEU A 101 -14.01 -6.61 3.54
C LEU A 101 -14.20 -6.11 2.11
N TYR A 102 -13.63 -4.95 1.79
CA TYR A 102 -13.50 -4.46 0.43
C TYR A 102 -12.35 -5.18 -0.25
N VAL A 103 -12.65 -5.91 -1.33
CA VAL A 103 -11.67 -6.76 -2.03
C VAL A 103 -11.12 -6.16 -3.32
N GLN A 104 -11.80 -5.13 -3.85
CA GLN A 104 -11.43 -4.46 -5.08
C GLN A 104 -11.90 -2.99 -5.06
N VAL A 105 -11.07 -2.10 -5.58
CA VAL A 105 -11.45 -0.70 -5.87
C VAL A 105 -11.01 -0.35 -7.29
N ASN A 106 -11.91 0.30 -8.03
CA ASN A 106 -11.61 0.89 -9.33
C ASN A 106 -11.60 2.41 -9.19
N ILE A 107 -10.72 3.08 -9.94
CA ILE A 107 -10.75 4.54 -10.03
C ILE A 107 -12.01 4.94 -10.81
N HIS A 108 -12.77 5.86 -10.22
CA HIS A 108 -13.83 6.60 -10.89
C HIS A 108 -13.32 7.97 -11.34
#